data_AF-A0A8X6TF34-F1
#
_entry.id   AF-A0A8X6TF34-F1
#
_cell.length_a   1.000
_cell.length_b   1.000
_cell.length_c   1.000
_cell.angle_alpha   90.00
_cell.angle_beta   90.00
_cell.angle_gamma   90.00
#
_symmetry.space_group_name_H-M   'P 1'
#
loop_
_entity.id
_entity.type
_entity.pdbx_description
1 polymer ?
#
loop_
_entity_poly.entity_id
_entity_poly.type
_entity_poly.pdbx_seq_one_letter_code
_entity_poly.pdbx_strand_id
1 'polypeptide(L)'
;MHKRFWLFGMSILESEILNVSVAFLCMVAFFTTKFLIPLLSTVVYSLYSYKLSSAIRNQNEAIMRCVYTKTLPLQINIYYRIVECCVLFDNCGKRIVFLLISMYCCTLYTGLGFLLREIDSIPEVVLITEGIFTVVSFVSFAASLLVFASKIPTAMFETRKLFQKLYRCVLLENVSLSEKNWKLIKVLRDTEPFYLTAWDFFRIDKGLILSLFGVALSFCVLIMQLKKVEANNPE
;
A
#
# COMPACT_ATOMS: atom_id res chain seq x y z
N MET A 1 -48.90 5.21 24.64
CA MET A 1 -48.70 3.88 24.01
C MET A 1 -47.20 3.70 23.78
N HIS A 2 -46.48 3.10 24.74
CA HIS A 2 -45.03 2.96 24.64
C HIS A 2 -44.67 1.83 23.67
N LYS A 3 -43.86 2.13 22.65
CA LYS A 3 -43.32 1.13 21.73
C LYS A 3 -42.14 0.42 22.42
N ARG A 4 -42.32 -0.84 22.80
CA ARG A 4 -41.23 -1.69 23.30
C ARG A 4 -40.41 -2.22 22.13
N PHE A 5 -39.09 -2.04 22.21
CA PHE A 5 -38.13 -2.65 21.31
C PHE A 5 -37.25 -3.64 22.07
N TRP A 6 -36.79 -4.67 21.37
CA TRP A 6 -35.97 -5.76 21.91
C TRP A 6 -34.63 -5.79 21.17
N LEU A 7 -33.53 -5.68 21.91
CA LEU A 7 -32.17 -5.86 21.38
C LEU A 7 -31.39 -6.74 22.37
N PHE A 8 -30.76 -7.82 21.88
CA PHE A 8 -30.01 -8.80 22.69
C PHE A 8 -30.77 -9.34 23.93
N GLY A 9 -32.09 -9.51 23.83
CA GLY A 9 -32.89 -10.15 24.87
C GLY A 9 -33.27 -9.26 26.07
N MET A 10 -32.88 -7.98 26.10
CA MET A 10 -33.34 -7.03 27.13
C MET A 10 -34.45 -6.11 26.57
N SER A 11 -35.56 -5.98 27.32
CA SER A 11 -36.63 -5.03 26.97
C SER A 11 -36.29 -3.66 27.53
N ILE A 12 -36.03 -2.68 26.67
CA ILE A 12 -35.63 -1.33 27.09
C ILE A 12 -36.84 -0.40 26.95
N LEU A 13 -37.15 0.35 28.01
CA LEU A 13 -38.38 1.13 28.15
C LEU A 13 -38.20 2.66 27.96
N GLU A 14 -36.99 3.16 27.74
CA GLU A 14 -36.69 4.60 27.68
C GLU A 14 -35.86 4.99 26.44
N SER A 15 -36.30 6.06 25.73
CA SER A 15 -35.67 6.49 24.46
C SER A 15 -34.28 7.09 24.63
N GLU A 16 -33.92 7.59 25.81
CA GLU A 16 -32.58 8.14 26.08
C GLU A 16 -31.52 7.05 26.11
N ILE A 17 -31.79 5.92 26.78
CA ILE A 17 -30.86 4.76 26.82
C ILE A 17 -30.69 4.15 25.42
N LEU A 18 -31.78 4.12 24.62
CA LEU A 18 -31.72 3.70 23.22
C LEU A 18 -30.83 4.65 22.39
N ASN A 19 -30.99 5.97 22.55
CA ASN A 19 -30.18 6.95 21.83
C ASN A 19 -28.69 6.87 22.19
N VAL A 20 -28.37 6.71 23.48
CA VAL A 20 -26.99 6.51 23.94
C VAL A 20 -26.40 5.19 23.41
N SER A 21 -27.17 4.11 23.43
CA SER A 21 -26.73 2.80 22.92
C SER A 21 -26.52 2.82 21.40
N VAL A 22 -27.41 3.47 20.66
CA VAL A 22 -27.27 3.65 19.20
C VAL A 22 -26.07 4.54 18.88
N ALA A 23 -25.87 5.65 19.60
CA ALA A 23 -24.71 6.51 19.43
C ALA A 23 -23.40 5.75 19.71
N PHE A 24 -23.36 4.92 20.76
CA PHE A 24 -22.22 4.05 21.05
C PHE A 24 -21.96 3.04 19.91
N LEU A 25 -23.00 2.37 19.40
CA LEU A 25 -22.87 1.45 18.27
C LEU A 25 -22.39 2.17 17.00
N CYS A 26 -22.89 3.38 16.73
CA CYS A 26 -22.44 4.21 15.62
C CYS A 26 -20.96 4.61 15.78
N MET A 27 -20.53 4.97 17.00
CA MET A 27 -19.12 5.26 17.28
C MET A 27 -18.25 4.02 17.08
N VAL A 28 -18.64 2.86 17.60
CA VAL A 28 -17.89 1.60 17.39
C VAL A 28 -17.82 1.25 15.91
N ALA A 29 -18.93 1.32 15.17
CA ALA A 29 -18.95 1.08 13.73
C ALA A 29 -18.05 2.07 12.97
N PHE A 30 -18.08 3.35 13.35
CA PHE A 30 -17.22 4.39 12.79
C PHE A 30 -15.74 4.11 13.06
N PHE A 31 -15.35 3.80 14.29
CA PHE A 31 -13.96 3.47 14.63
C PHE A 31 -13.48 2.21 13.90
N THR A 32 -14.34 1.19 13.81
CA THR A 32 -14.03 -0.07 13.12
C THR A 32 -13.80 0.15 11.62
N THR A 33 -14.70 0.89 10.97
CA THR A 33 -14.63 1.16 9.53
C THR A 33 -13.54 2.15 9.16
N LYS A 34 -13.32 3.17 10.00
CA LYS A 34 -12.36 4.25 9.73
C LYS A 34 -10.92 3.90 10.07
N PHE A 35 -10.68 3.05 11.09
CA PHE A 35 -9.33 2.78 11.57
C PHE A 35 -8.97 1.30 11.53
N LEU A 36 -9.80 0.42 12.09
CA LEU A 36 -9.42 -0.97 12.28
C LEU A 36 -9.30 -1.73 10.94
N ILE A 37 -10.32 -1.63 10.07
CA ILE A 37 -10.32 -2.32 8.77
C ILE A 37 -9.18 -1.84 7.86
N PRO A 38 -8.96 -0.52 7.67
CA PRO A 38 -7.83 -0.03 6.87
C PRO A 38 -6.47 -0.44 7.43
N LEU A 39 -6.30 -0.39 8.75
CA LEU A 39 -5.04 -0.78 9.40
C LEU A 39 -4.76 -2.27 9.21
N LEU A 40 -5.73 -3.14 9.47
CA LEU A 40 -5.60 -4.58 9.23
C LEU A 40 -5.29 -4.87 7.76
N SER A 41 -5.99 -4.21 6.84
CA SER A 41 -5.75 -4.37 5.40
C SER A 41 -4.33 -3.96 5.01
N THR A 42 -3.84 -2.86 5.59
CA THR A 42 -2.48 -2.35 5.40
C THR A 42 -1.44 -3.35 5.91
N VAL A 43 -1.63 -3.91 7.11
CA VAL A 43 -0.74 -4.91 7.71
C VAL A 43 -0.71 -6.19 6.89
N VAL A 44 -1.88 -6.73 6.54
CA VAL A 44 -1.99 -7.95 5.74
C VAL A 44 -1.30 -7.77 4.39
N TYR A 45 -1.62 -6.69 3.67
CA TYR A 45 -1.03 -6.39 2.37
C TYR A 45 0.49 -6.22 2.44
N SER A 46 1.00 -5.54 3.47
CA SER A 46 2.43 -5.34 3.71
C SER A 46 3.17 -6.67 3.97
N LEU A 47 2.60 -7.53 4.81
CA LEU A 47 3.18 -8.84 5.13
C LEU A 47 3.24 -9.75 3.90
N TYR A 48 2.16 -9.81 3.12
CA TYR A 48 2.16 -10.56 1.86
C TYR A 48 3.17 -10.00 0.87
N SER A 49 3.21 -8.67 0.71
CA SER A 49 4.18 -8.01 -0.17
C SER A 49 5.62 -8.31 0.20
N TYR A 50 5.93 -8.27 1.50
CA TYR A 50 7.25 -8.63 2.02
C TYR A 50 7.61 -10.08 1.76
N LYS A 51 6.72 -11.03 2.07
CA LYS A 51 6.95 -12.46 1.83
C LYS A 51 7.16 -12.75 0.35
N LEU A 52 6.38 -12.13 -0.52
CA LEU A 52 6.47 -12.34 -1.96
C LEU A 52 7.76 -11.75 -2.55
N SER A 53 8.16 -10.54 -2.12
CA SER A 53 9.45 -9.97 -2.50
C SER A 53 10.62 -10.83 -2.02
N SER A 54 10.56 -11.35 -0.79
CA SER A 54 11.57 -12.28 -0.27
C SER A 54 11.62 -13.58 -1.07
N ALA A 55 10.47 -14.16 -1.42
CA ALA A 55 10.39 -15.35 -2.26
C ALA A 55 11.02 -15.15 -3.64
N ILE A 56 10.76 -14.00 -4.30
CA ILE A 56 11.39 -13.66 -5.59
C ILE A 56 12.92 -13.61 -5.45
N ARG A 57 13.43 -12.96 -4.40
CA ARG A 57 14.88 -12.84 -4.18
C ARG A 57 15.55 -14.17 -3.84
N ASN A 58 14.94 -14.97 -2.98
CA ASN A 58 15.43 -16.33 -2.69
C ASN A 58 15.44 -17.19 -3.96
N GLN A 59 14.42 -17.03 -4.82
CA GLN A 59 14.37 -17.74 -6.10
C GLN A 59 15.45 -17.26 -7.06
N ASN A 60 15.75 -15.96 -7.09
CA ASN A 60 16.88 -15.42 -7.87
C ASN A 60 18.21 -16.04 -7.44
N GLU A 61 18.45 -16.17 -6.13
CA GLU A 61 19.65 -16.84 -5.61
C GLU A 61 19.70 -18.32 -5.99
N ALA A 62 18.56 -19.03 -5.89
CA ALA A 62 18.48 -20.43 -6.27
C ALA A 62 18.75 -20.63 -7.77
N ILE A 63 18.20 -19.76 -8.63
CA ILE A 63 18.47 -19.77 -10.07
C ILE A 63 19.96 -19.58 -10.33
N MET A 64 20.62 -18.63 -9.65
CA MET A 64 22.06 -18.38 -9.81
C MET A 64 22.93 -19.58 -9.40
N ARG A 65 22.55 -20.29 -8.34
CA ARG A 65 23.28 -21.50 -7.91
C ARG A 65 23.09 -22.67 -8.87
N CYS A 66 21.98 -22.71 -9.61
CA CYS A 66 21.60 -23.81 -10.49
C CYS A 66 21.77 -23.50 -12.00
N VAL A 67 22.43 -22.41 -12.38
CA VAL A 67 22.58 -21.99 -13.80
C VAL A 67 23.19 -23.11 -14.66
N TYR A 68 24.20 -23.80 -14.12
CA TYR A 68 24.96 -24.82 -14.84
C TYR A 68 24.48 -26.25 -14.55
N THR A 69 23.39 -26.41 -13.80
CA THR A 69 22.88 -27.72 -13.40
C THR A 69 21.63 -28.11 -14.19
N LYS A 70 21.36 -29.42 -14.27
CA LYS A 70 20.14 -29.95 -14.92
C LYS A 70 18.84 -29.51 -14.24
N THR A 71 18.91 -28.90 -13.05
CA THR A 71 17.77 -28.44 -12.24
C THR A 71 17.26 -27.05 -12.62
N LEU A 72 17.93 -26.32 -13.52
CA LEU A 72 17.51 -24.98 -13.97
C LEU A 72 16.04 -24.89 -14.45
N PRO A 73 15.52 -25.84 -15.26
CA PRO A 73 14.11 -25.79 -15.68
C PRO A 73 13.12 -25.85 -14.51
N LEU A 74 13.45 -26.62 -13.47
CA LEU A 74 12.62 -26.71 -12.27
C LEU A 74 12.59 -25.37 -11.53
N GLN A 75 13.75 -24.72 -11.38
CA GLN A 75 13.84 -23.41 -10.72
C GLN A 75 13.09 -22.33 -11.50
N ILE A 76 13.10 -22.38 -12.82
CA ILE A 76 12.34 -21.42 -13.63
C ILE A 76 10.84 -21.70 -13.54
N ASN A 77 10.41 -22.96 -13.45
CA ASN A 77 9.00 -23.29 -13.22
C ASN A 77 8.50 -22.75 -11.86
N ILE A 78 9.32 -22.88 -10.81
CA ILE A 78 9.02 -22.28 -9.50
C ILE A 78 8.92 -20.75 -9.61
N TYR A 79 9.82 -20.10 -10.35
CA TYR A 79 9.75 -18.67 -10.60
C TYR A 79 8.44 -18.26 -11.29
N TYR A 80 8.00 -18.97 -12.34
CA TYR A 80 6.72 -18.69 -12.99
C TYR A 80 5.53 -18.79 -12.03
N ARG A 81 5.51 -19.80 -11.14
CA ARG A 81 4.47 -19.90 -10.09
C ARG A 81 4.48 -18.69 -9.15
N ILE A 82 5.67 -18.18 -8.80
CA ILE A 82 5.77 -16.96 -7.97
C ILE A 82 5.20 -15.76 -8.73
N VAL A 83 5.48 -15.64 -10.04
CA VAL A 83 4.92 -14.57 -10.88
C VAL A 83 3.39 -14.67 -10.99
N GLU A 84 2.84 -15.88 -11.17
CA GLU A 84 1.39 -16.11 -11.14
C GLU A 84 0.78 -15.67 -9.81
N CYS A 85 1.42 -15.99 -8.68
CA CYS A 85 1.02 -15.50 -7.37
C CYS A 85 1.05 -13.96 -7.28
N CYS A 86 2.02 -13.30 -7.90
CA CYS A 86 2.08 -11.84 -7.96
C CYS A 86 0.89 -11.26 -8.74
N VAL A 87 0.55 -11.86 -9.87
CA VAL A 87 -0.59 -11.44 -10.71
C VAL A 87 -1.92 -11.62 -9.95
N LEU A 88 -2.10 -12.75 -9.28
CA LEU A 88 -3.29 -13.00 -8.45
C LEU A 88 -3.38 -12.00 -7.28
N PHE A 89 -2.25 -11.75 -6.61
CA PHE A 89 -2.18 -10.79 -5.51
C PHE A 89 -2.57 -9.37 -5.96
N ASP A 90 -2.07 -8.92 -7.11
CA ASP A 90 -2.42 -7.62 -7.68
C ASP A 90 -3.88 -7.55 -8.10
N ASN A 91 -4.40 -8.57 -8.80
CA ASN A 91 -5.79 -8.58 -9.23
C ASN A 91 -6.78 -8.52 -8.06
N CYS A 92 -6.50 -9.23 -6.96
CA CYS A 92 -7.31 -9.20 -5.75
C CYS A 92 -7.12 -7.90 -4.96
N GLY A 93 -5.90 -7.37 -4.92
CA GLY A 93 -5.51 -6.27 -4.05
C GLY A 93 -5.65 -4.87 -4.64
N LYS A 94 -5.58 -4.71 -5.97
CA LYS A 94 -5.42 -3.39 -6.61
C LYS A 94 -6.53 -2.41 -6.29
N ARG A 95 -7.76 -2.88 -6.12
CA ARG A 95 -8.91 -2.05 -5.73
C ARG A 95 -8.82 -1.62 -4.27
N ILE A 96 -8.45 -2.55 -3.39
CA ILE A 96 -8.29 -2.29 -1.95
C ILE A 96 -7.17 -1.28 -1.74
N VAL A 97 -6.02 -1.45 -2.41
CA VAL A 97 -4.90 -0.51 -2.30
C VAL A 97 -5.28 0.88 -2.79
N PHE A 98 -6.01 0.98 -3.91
CA PHE A 98 -6.51 2.27 -4.40
C PHE A 98 -7.42 2.96 -3.38
N LEU A 99 -8.34 2.22 -2.77
CA LEU A 99 -9.22 2.74 -1.72
C LEU A 99 -8.44 3.17 -0.47
N LEU A 100 -7.43 2.39 -0.05
CA LEU A 100 -6.57 2.75 1.07
C LEU A 100 -5.79 4.04 0.78
N ILE A 101 -5.12 4.14 -0.38
CA ILE A 101 -4.39 5.34 -0.78
C ILE A 101 -5.33 6.55 -0.74
N SER A 102 -6.50 6.44 -1.37
CA SER A 102 -7.49 7.52 -1.43
C SER A 102 -7.96 7.92 -0.03
N MET A 103 -8.28 6.95 0.82
CA MET A 103 -8.74 7.19 2.19
C MET A 103 -7.68 7.89 3.05
N TYR A 104 -6.44 7.41 3.03
CA TYR A 104 -5.35 8.01 3.79
C TYR A 104 -5.01 9.42 3.27
N CYS A 105 -5.06 9.64 1.95
CA CYS A 105 -4.88 10.98 1.38
C CYS A 105 -6.00 11.93 1.78
N CYS A 106 -7.27 11.52 1.65
CA CYS A 106 -8.41 12.34 2.07
C CYS A 106 -8.30 12.68 3.56
N THR A 107 -8.01 11.69 4.41
CA THR A 107 -7.84 11.90 5.85
C THR A 107 -6.72 12.90 6.14
N LEU A 108 -5.57 12.77 5.47
CA LEU A 108 -4.46 13.69 5.61
C LEU A 108 -4.85 15.12 5.21
N TYR A 109 -5.43 15.33 4.02
CA TYR A 109 -5.79 16.66 3.54
C TYR A 109 -6.87 17.30 4.41
N THR A 110 -7.87 16.54 4.86
CA THR A 110 -8.88 17.05 5.79
C THR A 110 -8.26 17.42 7.13
N GLY A 111 -7.41 16.56 7.70
CA GLY A 111 -6.78 16.82 9.00
C GLY A 111 -5.82 18.02 8.95
N LEU A 112 -5.03 18.16 7.88
CA LEU A 112 -4.18 19.33 7.66
C LEU A 112 -5.00 20.61 7.47
N GLY A 113 -6.12 20.53 6.73
CA GLY A 113 -7.04 21.65 6.55
C GLY A 113 -7.65 22.13 7.87
N PHE A 114 -8.07 21.21 8.74
CA PHE A 114 -8.56 21.53 10.08
C PHE A 114 -7.46 22.06 11.01
N LEU A 115 -6.25 21.50 10.95
CA LEU A 115 -5.14 21.94 11.80
C LEU A 115 -4.69 23.37 11.46
N LEU A 116 -4.73 23.74 10.18
CA LEU A 116 -4.21 25.01 9.70
C LEU A 116 -5.27 26.14 9.71
N ARG A 117 -6.57 25.80 9.73
CA ARG A 117 -7.65 26.74 10.03
C ARG A 117 -7.85 26.80 11.54
N GLU A 118 -7.52 27.94 12.15
CA GLU A 118 -7.88 28.20 13.55
C GLU A 118 -9.41 28.20 13.65
N ILE A 119 -9.98 27.16 14.26
CA ILE A 119 -11.41 27.08 14.54
C ILE A 119 -11.60 27.41 16.01
N ASP A 120 -12.14 28.60 16.29
CA ASP A 120 -12.32 29.15 17.64
C ASP A 120 -13.15 28.24 18.58
N SER A 121 -13.89 27.26 18.04
CA SER A 121 -14.78 26.39 18.79
C SER A 121 -14.16 25.08 19.29
N ILE A 122 -12.90 24.77 18.95
CA ILE A 122 -12.26 23.49 19.30
C ILE A 122 -11.06 23.75 20.22
N PRO A 123 -10.91 23.03 21.36
CA PRO A 123 -9.74 23.16 22.21
C PRO A 123 -8.44 22.88 21.42
N GLU A 124 -7.50 23.82 21.47
CA GLU A 124 -6.25 23.77 20.69
C GLU A 124 -5.47 22.46 20.89
N VAL A 125 -5.44 21.94 22.12
CA VAL A 125 -4.78 20.66 22.45
C VAL A 125 -5.40 19.48 21.70
N VAL A 126 -6.72 19.46 21.52
CA VAL A 126 -7.43 18.39 20.79
C VAL A 126 -7.09 18.47 19.31
N LEU A 127 -7.11 19.69 18.75
CA LEU A 127 -6.79 19.94 17.34
C LEU A 127 -5.35 19.51 16.99
N ILE A 128 -4.37 19.90 17.83
CA ILE A 128 -2.96 19.52 17.66
C ILE A 128 -2.79 18.01 17.76
N THR A 129 -3.41 17.38 18.76
CA THR A 129 -3.29 15.94 18.98
C THR A 129 -3.85 15.15 17.79
N GLU A 130 -5.05 15.50 17.30
CA GLU A 130 -5.64 14.86 16.12
C GLU A 130 -4.81 15.09 14.84
N GLY A 131 -4.24 16.29 14.67
CA GLY A 131 -3.33 16.60 13.57
C GLY A 131 -2.08 15.70 13.57
N ILE A 132 -1.43 15.57 14.73
CA ILE A 132 -0.26 14.68 14.89
C ILE A 132 -0.65 13.23 14.58
N PHE A 133 -1.75 12.73 15.15
CA PHE A 133 -2.21 11.36 14.86
C PHE A 133 -2.51 11.13 13.38
N THR A 134 -3.10 12.11 12.70
CA THR A 134 -3.40 12.04 11.27
C THR A 134 -2.13 11.94 10.44
N VAL A 135 -1.15 12.81 10.70
CA VAL A 135 0.14 12.81 9.99
C VAL A 135 0.90 11.51 10.26
N VAL A 136 1.00 11.10 11.52
CA VAL A 136 1.68 9.85 11.90
C VAL A 136 1.02 8.65 11.23
N SER A 137 -0.31 8.57 11.24
CA SER A 137 -1.04 7.47 10.59
C SER A 137 -0.78 7.41 9.09
N PHE A 138 -0.78 8.55 8.41
CA PHE A 138 -0.45 8.63 6.99
C PHE A 138 1.00 8.21 6.71
N VAL A 139 1.96 8.71 7.50
CA VAL A 139 3.37 8.35 7.37
C VAL A 139 3.57 6.86 7.61
N SER A 140 2.94 6.28 8.63
CA SER A 140 3.00 4.85 8.92
C SER A 140 2.38 4.02 7.79
N PHE A 141 1.26 4.46 7.22
CA PHE A 141 0.66 3.81 6.04
C PHE A 141 1.63 3.83 4.84
N ALA A 142 2.15 5.00 4.48
CA ALA A 142 3.06 5.13 3.34
C ALA A 142 4.36 4.33 3.57
N ALA A 143 4.94 4.41 4.77
CA ALA A 143 6.16 3.71 5.14
C ALA A 143 5.99 2.19 5.25
N SER A 144 4.80 1.69 5.59
CA SER A 144 4.53 0.26 5.61
C SER A 144 4.12 -0.24 4.23
N LEU A 145 2.90 0.06 3.81
CA LEU A 145 2.29 -0.54 2.64
C LEU A 145 3.04 -0.22 1.36
N LEU A 146 3.32 1.05 1.08
CA LEU A 146 3.95 1.41 -0.20
C LEU A 146 5.41 0.98 -0.26
N VAL A 147 6.15 1.06 0.85
CA VAL A 147 7.55 0.58 0.90
C VAL A 147 7.61 -0.93 0.72
N PHE A 148 6.78 -1.72 1.41
CA PHE A 148 6.80 -3.16 1.26
C PHE A 148 6.29 -3.61 -0.12
N ALA A 149 5.22 -2.99 -0.61
CA ALA A 149 4.69 -3.27 -1.94
C ALA A 149 5.70 -2.95 -3.05
N SER A 150 6.39 -1.79 -2.97
CA SER A 150 7.40 -1.40 -3.97
C SER A 150 8.63 -2.30 -4.01
N LYS A 151 8.85 -3.17 -3.01
CA LYS A 151 9.92 -4.18 -3.04
C LYS A 151 9.66 -5.30 -4.03
N ILE A 152 8.39 -5.59 -4.39
CA ILE A 152 8.05 -6.60 -5.41
C ILE A 152 8.56 -6.18 -6.80
N PRO A 153 8.15 -5.04 -7.37
CA PRO A 153 8.66 -4.62 -8.68
C PRO A 153 10.17 -4.39 -8.66
N THR A 154 10.74 -3.94 -7.52
CA THR A 154 12.19 -3.85 -7.35
C THR A 154 12.86 -5.23 -7.49
N ALA A 155 12.35 -6.25 -6.80
CA ALA A 155 12.88 -7.61 -6.87
C ALA A 155 12.72 -8.22 -8.28
N MET A 156 11.59 -7.97 -8.96
CA MET A 156 11.37 -8.40 -10.35
C MET A 156 12.34 -7.74 -11.33
N PHE A 157 12.64 -6.45 -11.11
CA PHE A 157 13.63 -5.74 -11.90
C PHE A 157 15.05 -6.27 -11.67
N GLU A 158 15.41 -6.59 -10.42
CA GLU A 158 16.64 -7.30 -10.07
C GLU A 158 16.73 -8.65 -10.81
N THR A 159 15.64 -9.43 -10.85
CA THR A 159 15.55 -10.70 -11.60
C THR A 159 15.82 -10.51 -13.09
N ARG A 160 15.21 -9.49 -13.71
CA ARG A 160 15.43 -9.21 -15.14
C ARG A 160 16.88 -8.87 -15.43
N LYS A 161 17.51 -8.02 -14.61
CA LYS A 161 18.95 -7.69 -14.74
C LYS A 161 19.83 -8.93 -14.60
N LEU A 162 19.45 -9.85 -13.72
CA LEU A 162 20.13 -11.12 -13.53
C LEU A 162 20.02 -12.00 -14.78
N PHE A 163 18.83 -12.15 -15.38
CA PHE A 163 18.69 -12.88 -16.64
C PHE A 163 19.43 -12.22 -17.81
N GLN A 164 19.47 -10.88 -17.88
CA GLN A 164 20.29 -10.15 -18.84
C GLN A 164 21.78 -10.44 -18.66
N LYS A 165 22.27 -10.50 -17.42
CA LYS A 165 23.66 -10.85 -17.11
C LYS A 165 23.96 -12.30 -17.49
N LEU A 166 23.10 -13.25 -17.12
CA LEU A 166 23.24 -14.66 -17.48
C LEU A 166 23.29 -14.86 -18.98
N TYR A 167 22.39 -14.21 -19.72
CA TYR A 167 22.38 -14.27 -21.18
C TYR A 167 23.72 -13.81 -21.79
N ARG A 168 24.29 -12.70 -21.27
CA ARG A 168 25.60 -12.20 -21.72
C ARG A 168 26.73 -13.16 -21.38
N CYS A 169 26.78 -13.70 -20.17
CA CYS A 169 27.81 -14.68 -19.78
C CYS A 169 27.78 -15.91 -20.68
N VAL A 170 26.61 -16.48 -20.93
CA VAL A 170 26.49 -17.68 -21.78
C VAL A 170 26.91 -17.40 -23.23
N LEU A 171 26.60 -16.21 -23.76
CA LEU A 171 26.98 -15.82 -25.13
C LEU A 171 28.48 -15.56 -25.27
N LEU A 172 29.13 -15.01 -24.23
CA LEU A 172 30.54 -14.62 -24.26
C LEU A 172 31.49 -15.74 -23.82
N GLU A 173 31.08 -16.58 -22.87
CA GLU A 173 31.92 -17.61 -22.24
C GLU A 173 31.76 -19.00 -22.90
N ASN A 174 30.97 -19.10 -23.99
CA ASN A 174 30.72 -20.36 -24.73
C ASN A 174 30.30 -21.53 -23.83
N VAL A 175 29.57 -21.23 -22.76
CA VAL A 175 29.07 -22.24 -21.83
C VAL A 175 28.08 -23.15 -22.55
N SER A 176 28.33 -24.47 -22.51
CA SER A 176 27.45 -25.48 -23.08
C SER A 176 26.14 -25.62 -22.28
N LEU A 177 25.16 -24.79 -22.60
CA LEU A 177 23.78 -24.92 -22.13
C LEU A 177 22.94 -25.71 -23.12
N SER A 178 21.97 -26.48 -22.60
CA SER A 178 20.97 -27.09 -23.47
C SER A 178 20.21 -26.01 -24.25
N GLU A 179 19.88 -26.28 -25.51
CA GLU A 179 19.16 -25.35 -26.38
C GLU A 179 17.83 -24.88 -25.74
N LYS A 180 17.16 -25.77 -25.01
CA LYS A 180 15.94 -25.47 -24.25
C LYS A 180 16.19 -24.41 -23.18
N ASN A 181 17.25 -24.55 -22.38
CA ASN A 181 17.59 -23.58 -21.34
C ASN A 181 18.03 -22.24 -21.94
N TRP A 182 18.75 -22.27 -23.06
CA TRP A 182 19.14 -21.07 -23.78
C TRP A 182 17.94 -20.27 -24.27
N LYS A 183 16.97 -20.92 -24.93
CA LYS A 183 15.71 -20.29 -25.36
C LYS A 183 14.95 -19.69 -24.18
N LEU A 184 14.92 -20.40 -23.05
CA LEU A 184 14.22 -19.97 -21.83
C LEU A 184 14.84 -18.69 -21.23
N ILE A 185 16.17 -18.64 -21.10
CA ILE A 185 16.90 -17.44 -20.62
C ILE A 185 16.68 -16.26 -21.58
N LYS A 186 16.71 -16.51 -22.91
CA LYS A 186 16.46 -15.48 -23.91
C LYS A 186 15.07 -14.87 -23.76
N VAL A 187 14.03 -15.68 -23.55
CA VAL A 187 12.66 -15.18 -23.34
C VAL A 187 12.59 -14.36 -22.04
N LEU A 188 13.11 -14.88 -20.93
CA LEU A 188 13.06 -14.22 -19.61
C LEU A 188 13.82 -12.88 -19.56
N ARG A 189 14.84 -12.71 -20.41
CA ARG A 189 15.57 -11.45 -20.59
C ARG A 189 14.67 -10.33 -21.14
N ASP A 190 13.83 -10.70 -22.10
CA ASP A 190 13.02 -9.79 -22.89
C ASP A 190 11.66 -9.50 -22.25
N THR A 191 11.20 -10.37 -21.34
CA THR A 191 9.98 -10.15 -20.56
C THR A 191 10.06 -8.88 -19.71
N GLU A 192 9.01 -8.06 -19.76
CA GLU A 192 8.89 -6.89 -18.91
C GLU A 192 8.70 -7.29 -17.44
N PRO A 193 9.30 -6.56 -16.50
CA PRO A 193 9.11 -6.84 -15.08
C PRO A 193 7.66 -6.54 -14.70
N PHE A 194 7.09 -7.41 -13.88
CA PHE A 194 5.77 -7.21 -13.31
C PHE A 194 5.76 -6.01 -12.37
N TYR A 195 4.71 -5.18 -12.47
CA TYR A 195 4.47 -4.05 -11.59
C TYR A 195 3.15 -4.23 -10.85
N LEU A 196 3.14 -3.90 -9.57
CA LEU A 196 1.91 -3.77 -8.81
C LEU A 196 1.23 -2.44 -9.15
N THR A 197 -0.10 -2.46 -9.17
CA THR A 197 -0.92 -1.29 -9.48
C THR A 197 -1.98 -1.04 -8.41
N ALA A 198 -2.36 0.22 -8.26
CA ALA A 198 -3.55 0.62 -7.53
C ALA A 198 -4.63 0.99 -8.55
N TRP A 199 -5.58 0.08 -8.77
CA TRP A 199 -6.64 0.18 -9.78
C TRP A 199 -6.10 0.59 -11.17
N ASP A 200 -4.93 0.10 -11.57
CA ASP A 200 -4.29 0.47 -12.85
C ASP A 200 -4.00 1.98 -13.07
N PHE A 201 -4.38 2.87 -12.13
CA PHE A 201 -4.11 4.32 -12.19
C PHE A 201 -2.71 4.66 -11.72
N PHE A 202 -2.28 4.02 -10.63
CA PHE A 202 -0.97 4.27 -10.03
C PHE A 202 -0.14 2.99 -10.04
N ARG A 203 1.11 3.11 -10.49
CA ARG A 203 2.11 2.07 -10.26
C ARG A 203 2.62 2.19 -8.84
N ILE A 204 2.67 1.09 -8.11
CA ILE A 204 3.15 1.08 -6.73
C ILE A 204 4.67 0.94 -6.76
N ASP A 205 5.34 2.08 -6.82
CA ASP A 205 6.79 2.18 -6.74
C ASP A 205 7.22 3.24 -5.71
N LYS A 206 8.53 3.44 -5.59
CA LYS A 206 9.09 4.46 -4.70
C LYS A 206 8.76 5.88 -5.17
N GLY A 207 8.50 6.07 -6.47
CA GLY A 207 8.10 7.35 -7.04
C GLY A 207 6.75 7.79 -6.51
N LEU A 208 5.78 6.88 -6.43
CA LEU A 208 4.47 7.14 -5.84
C LEU A 208 4.56 7.65 -4.39
N ILE A 209 5.44 7.05 -3.57
CA ILE A 209 5.67 7.51 -2.18
C ILE A 209 6.12 8.98 -2.19
N LEU A 210 7.12 9.30 -3.02
CA LEU A 210 7.66 10.65 -3.11
C LEU A 210 6.60 11.64 -3.61
N SER A 211 5.78 11.25 -4.60
CA SER A 211 4.68 12.05 -5.10
C SER A 211 3.65 12.35 -4.01
N LEU A 212 3.26 11.36 -3.21
CA LEU A 212 2.31 11.55 -2.11
C LEU A 212 2.81 12.56 -1.07
N PHE A 213 4.07 12.44 -0.65
CA PHE A 213 4.69 13.42 0.25
C PHE A 213 4.83 14.80 -0.40
N GLY A 214 5.20 14.86 -1.68
CA GLY A 214 5.33 16.11 -2.42
C GLY A 214 4.01 16.87 -2.54
N VAL A 215 2.91 16.17 -2.82
CA VAL A 215 1.58 16.80 -2.90
C VAL A 215 1.11 17.24 -1.50
N ALA A 216 1.33 16.44 -0.45
CA ALA A 216 1.02 16.84 0.92
C ALA A 216 1.76 18.11 1.36
N LEU A 217 3.07 18.19 1.09
CA LEU A 217 3.87 19.38 1.37
C LEU A 217 3.40 20.59 0.56
N SER A 218 3.12 20.40 -0.73
CA SER A 218 2.61 21.47 -1.60
C SER A 218 1.28 22.01 -1.09
N PHE A 219 0.39 21.13 -0.61
CA PHE A 219 -0.88 21.51 0.00
C PHE A 219 -0.69 22.32 1.28
N CYS A 220 0.22 21.91 2.18
CA CYS A 220 0.55 22.68 3.38
C CYS A 220 1.04 24.09 3.03
N VAL A 221 1.95 24.21 2.05
CA VAL A 221 2.49 25.51 1.60
C VAL A 221 1.38 26.40 1.04
N LEU A 222 0.49 25.84 0.22
CA LEU A 222 -0.65 26.58 -0.35
C LEU A 222 -1.57 27.12 0.75
N ILE A 223 -1.91 26.32 1.76
CA ILE A 223 -2.75 26.79 2.88
C ILE A 223 -2.03 27.89 3.66
N MET A 224 -0.73 27.73 3.97
CA MET A 224 0.04 28.75 4.68
C MET A 224 0.10 30.07 3.90
N GLN A 225 0.22 30.00 2.57
CA GLN A 225 0.19 31.18 1.70
C GLN A 225 -1.17 31.85 1.68
N LEU A 226 -2.27 31.08 1.57
CA LEU A 226 -3.63 31.61 1.63
C LEU A 226 -3.90 32.33 2.96
N LYS A 227 -3.52 31.72 4.09
CA LYS A 227 -3.64 32.35 5.41
C LYS A 227 -2.85 33.66 5.51
N LYS A 228 -1.65 33.71 4.93
CA LYS A 228 -0.84 34.94 4.90
C LYS A 228 -1.50 36.06 4.08
N VAL A 229 -2.18 35.71 2.99
CA VAL A 229 -2.92 36.69 2.18
C VAL A 229 -4.14 37.22 2.94
N GLU A 230 -4.91 36.35 3.58
CA GLU A 230 -6.05 36.73 4.43
C GLU A 230 -5.61 37.65 5.58
N ALA A 231 -4.51 37.33 6.26
CA ALA A 231 -3.98 38.18 7.34
C ALA A 231 -3.48 39.56 6.88
N ASN A 232 -3.06 39.69 5.60
CA ASN A 232 -2.59 40.95 5.02
C ASN A 232 -3.71 41.80 4.41
N ASN A 233 -4.90 41.22 4.22
CA ASN A 233 -6.11 41.90 3.74
C ASN A 233 -7.27 41.67 4.72
N PRO A 234 -7.19 42.19 5.96
CA PRO A 234 -8.33 42.13 6.87
C PRO A 234 -9.42 43.07 6.34
N GLU A 235 -10.49 42.50 5.79
CA GLU A 235 -11.75 43.24 5.59
C GLU A 235 -12.43 43.53 6.93
#